data_AF-A0A4Z0RDF7-F1
#
_entry.id   AF-A0A4Z0RDF7-F1
#
_cell.length_a   1.000
_cell.length_b   1.000
_cell.length_c   1.000
_cell.angle_alpha   90.00
_cell.angle_beta   90.00
_cell.angle_gamma   90.00
#
_symmetry.space_group_name_H-M   'P 1'
#
loop_
_entity.id
_entity.type
_entity.pdbx_description
1 polymer ?
#
loop_
_entity_poly.entity_id
_entity_poly.type
_entity_poly.pdbx_seq_one_letter_code
_entity_poly.pdbx_strand_id
1 'polypeptide(L)' 'MFFGLKFKDKKTIKELRKNRNLTAKELADKLKLDTVDILKIDDQRLKDLPEPLKAKLLPILRGDYMDNMTWL' A
#
# COMPACT_ATOMS: atom_id res chain seq x y z
N MET A 1 18.25 6.00 -6.89
CA MET A 1 18.05 6.55 -5.53
C MET A 1 17.14 5.59 -4.75
N PHE A 2 17.71 4.76 -3.87
CA PHE A 2 17.00 3.70 -3.11
C PHE A 2 16.86 4.06 -1.62
N PHE A 3 16.42 5.28 -1.33
CA PHE A 3 16.28 5.75 0.06
C PHE A 3 14.93 5.32 0.65
N GLY A 4 14.95 4.47 1.68
CA GLY A 4 13.88 4.41 2.69
C GLY A 4 13.02 3.14 2.82
N LEU A 5 13.28 2.05 2.09
CA LEU A 5 12.39 0.86 2.17
C LEU A 5 12.63 -0.06 3.38
N LYS A 6 13.81 -0.03 4.02
CA LYS A 6 14.19 -1.00 5.07
C LYS A 6 13.24 -1.07 6.29
N PHE A 7 12.41 -0.06 6.54
CA PHE A 7 11.43 -0.06 7.63
C PHE A 7 9.99 -0.36 7.20
N LYS A 8 9.64 -0.25 5.91
CA LYS A 8 8.27 -0.51 5.42
C LYS A 8 7.99 -2.00 5.21
N ASP A 9 9.03 -2.78 4.94
CA ASP A 9 8.89 -4.19 4.63
C ASP A 9 8.54 -5.09 5.84
N LYS A 10 8.55 -4.57 7.08
CA LYS A 10 8.12 -5.33 8.27
C LYS A 10 6.63 -5.14 8.60
N LYS A 11 6.00 -4.08 8.08
CA LYS A 11 4.61 -3.74 8.42
C LYS A 11 3.62 -4.56 7.56
N THR A 12 2.48 -4.84 8.16
CA THR A 12 1.34 -5.47 7.49
C THR A 12 0.65 -4.48 6.55
N ILE A 13 -0.09 -4.99 5.56
CA ILE A 13 -0.90 -4.14 4.69
C ILE A 13 -1.95 -3.39 5.51
N LYS A 14 -2.54 -4.05 6.52
CA LYS A 14 -3.46 -3.47 7.50
C LYS A 14 -2.90 -2.22 8.20
N GLU A 15 -1.66 -2.29 8.69
CA GLU A 15 -0.99 -1.14 9.29
C GLU A 15 -0.73 -0.03 8.27
N LEU A 16 -0.22 -0.39 7.09
CA LEU A 16 0.10 0.59 6.04
C LEU A 16 -1.16 1.30 5.52
N ARG A 17 -2.27 0.56 5.44
CA ARG A 17 -3.60 1.06 5.10
C ARG A 17 -4.14 2.02 6.17
N LYS A 18 -4.07 1.63 7.45
CA LYS A 18 -4.48 2.48 8.59
C LYS A 18 -3.65 3.76 8.66
N ASN A 19 -2.34 3.68 8.42
CA ASN A 19 -1.44 4.84 8.42
C ASN A 19 -1.73 5.85 7.30
N ARG A 20 -2.53 5.46 6.30
CA ARG A 20 -2.98 6.31 5.19
C ARG A 20 -4.46 6.66 5.26
N ASN A 21 -5.15 6.27 6.33
CA ASN A 21 -6.60 6.41 6.49
C ASN A 21 -7.41 5.76 5.34
N LEU A 22 -6.86 4.73 4.68
CA LEU A 22 -7.51 4.04 3.57
C LEU A 22 -8.38 2.88 4.09
N THR A 23 -9.52 2.66 3.45
CA THR A 23 -10.34 1.45 3.70
C THR A 23 -9.90 0.29 2.81
N ALA A 24 -10.21 -0.95 3.21
CA ALA A 24 -9.93 -2.13 2.39
C ALA A 24 -10.65 -2.06 1.04
N LYS A 25 -11.84 -1.44 1.03
CA LYS A 25 -12.64 -1.20 -0.17
C LYS A 25 -11.99 -0.20 -1.12
N GLU A 26 -11.46 0.91 -0.61
CA GLU A 26 -10.72 1.89 -1.44
C GLU A 26 -9.41 1.32 -1.98
N LEU A 27 -8.74 0.49 -1.18
CA LEU A 27 -7.55 -0.20 -1.64
C LEU A 27 -7.89 -1.19 -2.77
N ALA A 28 -8.97 -1.96 -2.59
CA ALA A 28 -9.50 -2.89 -3.58
C ALA A 28 -9.87 -2.19 -4.89
N ASP A 29 -10.57 -1.07 -4.80
CA ASP A 29 -10.97 -0.25 -5.95
C ASP A 29 -9.76 0.26 -6.75
N LYS A 30 -8.74 0.80 -6.07
CA LYS A 30 -7.49 1.25 -6.72
C LYS A 30 -6.72 0.12 -7.38
N LEU A 31 -6.74 -1.08 -6.79
CA LEU A 31 -6.07 -2.26 -7.33
C LEU A 31 -6.92 -3.01 -8.36
N LYS A 32 -8.20 -2.64 -8.53
CA LYS A 32 -9.21 -3.38 -9.30
C LYS A 32 -9.29 -4.85 -8.87
N LEU A 33 -9.24 -5.09 -7.57
CA LEU A 33 -9.34 -6.40 -6.95
C LEU A 33 -10.61 -6.49 -6.12
N ASP A 34 -11.02 -7.71 -5.80
CA ASP A 34 -12.08 -7.95 -4.84
C ASP A 34 -11.66 -7.56 -3.42
N THR A 35 -12.61 -7.00 -2.67
CA THR A 35 -12.37 -6.63 -1.27
C THR A 35 -12.05 -7.85 -0.41
N VAL A 36 -12.56 -9.03 -0.77
CA VAL A 36 -12.28 -10.29 -0.09
C VAL A 36 -10.80 -10.68 -0.23
N ASP A 37 -10.23 -10.53 -1.43
CA ASP A 37 -8.80 -10.77 -1.66
C ASP A 37 -7.94 -9.75 -0.92
N ILE A 38 -8.36 -8.47 -0.88
CA ILE A 38 -7.69 -7.46 -0.06
C ILE A 38 -7.72 -7.81 1.44
N LEU A 39 -8.84 -8.31 1.96
CA LEU A 39 -8.96 -8.73 3.35
C LEU A 39 -8.06 -9.92 3.68
N LYS A 40 -7.90 -10.87 2.76
CA LYS A 40 -6.96 -12.01 2.93
C LYS A 40 -5.51 -11.54 2.98
N ILE A 41 -5.14 -10.55 2.17
CA ILE A 41 -3.78 -9.98 2.17
C ILE A 41 -3.58 -8.91 3.25
N ASP A 42 -4.63 -8.37 3.89
CA ASP A 42 -4.53 -7.30 4.91
C ASP A 42 -3.64 -7.76 6.07
N ASP A 43 -3.73 -9.04 6.45
CA ASP A 43 -2.91 -9.70 7.48
C ASP A 43 -1.54 -10.20 6.95
N GLN A 44 -1.29 -10.16 5.64
CA GLN A 44 0.02 -10.44 5.07
C GLN A 44 0.96 -9.23 5.15
N ARG A 45 2.26 -9.51 5.07
CA ARG A 45 3.32 -8.50 5.04
C ARG A 45 3.56 -8.05 3.61
N LEU A 46 3.99 -6.80 3.43
CA LEU A 46 4.33 -6.25 2.11
C LEU A 46 5.45 -7.04 1.40
N LYS A 47 6.30 -7.77 2.14
CA LYS A 47 7.34 -8.66 1.59
C LYS A 47 6.82 -9.95 0.98
N ASP A 48 5.69 -10.44 1.50
CA ASP A 48 5.14 -11.75 1.17
C ASP A 48 4.26 -11.70 -0.09
N LEU A 49 3.88 -10.48 -0.49
CA LEU A 49 3.13 -10.25 -1.70
C LEU A 49 3.98 -10.45 -2.96
N PRO A 50 3.36 -10.96 -4.03
CA PRO A 50 4.01 -11.00 -5.32
C PRO A 50 4.36 -9.58 -5.79
N GLU A 51 5.56 -9.47 -6.36
CA GLU A 51 6.14 -8.24 -6.88
C GLU A 51 5.17 -7.35 -7.72
N PRO A 52 4.32 -7.89 -8.61
CA PRO A 52 3.33 -7.09 -9.35
C PRO A 52 2.30 -6.37 -8.46
N LEU A 53 1.87 -7.00 -7.36
CA LEU A 53 0.95 -6.35 -6.40
C LEU A 53 1.70 -5.31 -5.58
N LYS A 54 2.91 -5.64 -5.13
CA LYS A 54 3.77 -4.72 -4.39
C LYS A 54 4.06 -3.45 -5.18
N ALA A 55 4.34 -3.56 -6.48
CA ALA A 55 4.61 -2.41 -7.35
C ALA A 55 3.42 -1.45 -7.48
N LYS A 56 2.18 -1.96 -7.47
CA LYS A 56 0.95 -1.14 -7.48
C LYS A 56 0.62 -0.53 -6.11
N LEU A 57 0.87 -1.30 -5.04
CA LEU A 57 0.65 -0.87 -3.66
C LEU A 57 1.66 0.19 -3.21
N LEU A 58 2.92 0.07 -3.64
CA LEU A 58 4.01 0.97 -3.28
C LEU A 58 3.69 2.45 -3.49
N PRO A 59 3.24 2.93 -4.68
CA PRO A 59 2.94 4.35 -4.89
C PRO A 59 1.76 4.83 -4.02
N ILE A 60 0.74 3.98 -3.81
CA ILE A 60 -0.42 4.29 -2.95
C ILE A 60 0.01 4.39 -1.48
N LEU A 61 0.80 3.43 -0.99
CA LEU A 61 1.25 3.42 0.41
C LEU A 61 2.39 4.41 0.67
N ARG A 62 3.19 4.74 -0.35
CA ARG A 62 4.23 5.77 -0.32
C ARG A 62 3.65 7.18 -0.34
N GLY A 63 2.41 7.34 -0.80
CA GLY A 63 1.80 8.66 -0.88
C GLY A 63 2.45 9.50 -1.96
N ASP A 64 2.98 8.87 -3.02
CA ASP A 64 3.56 9.56 -4.18
C ASP A 64 2.54 10.53 -4.81
N TYR A 65 1.25 10.22 -4.68
CA TYR A 65 0.15 11.11 -5.08
C TYR A 65 0.07 12.43 -4.28
N MET A 66 0.68 12.51 -3.09
CA MET A 66 0.73 13.71 -2.26
C MET A 66 1.97 14.56 -2.52
N ASP A 67 3.02 13.99 -3.13
CA ASP A 67 4.28 14.69 -3.41
C ASP A 67 4.10 15.74 -4.53
N ASN A 68 3.07 15.58 -5.37
CA ASN A 68 2.70 16.56 -6.39
C ASN A 68 1.88 17.76 -5.86
N MET A 69 1.55 17.80 -4.57
CA MET A 69 1.08 19.04 -3.94
C MET A 69 2.31 19.93 -3.71
N THR A 70 2.81 20.51 -4.80
CA THR A 70 3.68 21.68 -4.75
C THR A 70 2.95 22.71 -3.91
N TRP A 71 3.54 23.01 -2.75
CA TRP A 71 3.09 23.99 -1.79
C TRP A 71 2.62 25.26 -2.52
N LEU A 72 1.33 25.60 -2.35
CA LEU A 72 0.76 26.88 -2.74
C LEU A 72 1.19 27.96 -1.75
#